data_AF-A0A2J8VEY7-F1
#
_entry.id   AF-A0A2J8VEY7-F1
#
_cell.length_a   1.000
_cell.length_b   1.000
_cell.length_c   1.000
_cell.angle_alpha   90.00
_cell.angle_beta   90.00
_cell.angle_gamma   90.00
#
_symmetry.space_group_name_H-M   'P 1'
#
loop_
_entity.id
_entity.type
_entity.pdbx_description
1 polymer ?
#
loop_
_entity_poly.entity_id
_entity_poly.type
_entity_poly.pdbx_seq_one_letter_code
_entity_poly.pdbx_strand_id
1 'polypeptide(L)'
;MSSYQKELEKYRDIDEDEILRTLSPEELEQLDCELQEMDPENMLLPAGLRQRDQTKKSPTGPLDREALLQYLEQQALEVKERDDLVPFTGEKKGKPYIQPKREIPAEEQITLEPELEEALAHATDAEMCDIAAILDMYTLMS
;
A
#
# COMPACT_ATOMS: atom_id res chain seq x y z
N MET A 1 24.60 43.25 3.67
CA MET A 1 24.10 42.61 2.43
C MET A 1 24.62 41.18 2.40
N SER A 2 23.73 40.18 2.36
CA SER A 2 24.10 38.78 2.09
C SER A 2 24.84 38.70 0.73
N SER A 3 25.70 37.70 0.52
CA SER A 3 26.35 37.46 -0.79
C SER A 3 25.33 37.42 -1.93
N TYR A 4 24.15 36.84 -1.66
CA TYR A 4 23.01 36.79 -2.56
C TYR A 4 22.48 38.20 -2.94
N GLN A 5 22.42 39.13 -1.99
CA GLN A 5 21.96 40.51 -2.24
C GLN A 5 22.95 41.29 -3.10
N LYS A 6 24.26 41.04 -2.96
CA LYS A 6 25.29 41.64 -3.83
C LYS A 6 25.24 41.09 -5.25
N GLU A 7 24.92 39.82 -5.43
CA GLU A 7 24.72 39.25 -6.77
C GLU A 7 23.49 39.83 -7.44
N LEU A 8 22.41 40.13 -6.71
CA LEU A 8 21.19 40.73 -7.29
C LEU A 8 21.39 42.17 -7.76
N GLU A 9 22.35 42.92 -7.22
CA GLU A 9 22.65 44.30 -7.68
C GLU A 9 23.00 44.36 -9.17
N LYS A 10 23.56 43.29 -9.75
CA LYS A 10 23.91 43.24 -11.19
C LYS A 10 22.69 43.30 -12.11
N TYR A 11 21.50 42.93 -11.60
CA TYR A 11 20.26 42.88 -12.37
C TYR A 11 19.36 44.11 -12.13
N ARG A 12 19.78 45.03 -11.26
CA ARG A 12 18.92 46.14 -10.80
C ARG A 12 18.58 47.17 -11.88
N ASP A 13 19.47 47.37 -12.84
CA ASP A 13 19.34 48.39 -13.89
C ASP A 13 18.93 47.78 -15.25
N ILE A 14 18.49 46.52 -15.26
CA ILE A 14 18.01 45.86 -16.48
C ILE A 14 16.58 46.30 -16.77
N ASP A 15 16.30 46.66 -18.01
CA ASP A 15 14.94 46.95 -18.48
C ASP A 15 14.19 45.64 -18.76
N GLU A 16 13.41 45.19 -17.77
CA GLU A 16 12.60 43.98 -17.86
C GLU A 16 11.54 44.07 -18.98
N ASP A 17 10.96 45.26 -19.21
CA ASP A 17 9.92 45.47 -20.21
C ASP A 17 10.47 45.39 -21.65
N GLU A 18 11.73 45.77 -21.86
CA GLU A 18 12.41 45.60 -23.15
C GLU A 18 12.66 44.11 -23.44
N ILE A 19 13.17 43.36 -22.47
CA ILE A 19 13.42 41.92 -22.61
C ILE A 19 12.12 41.17 -22.91
N LEU A 20 11.05 41.44 -22.17
CA LEU A 20 9.76 40.80 -22.36
C LEU A 20 9.17 41.06 -23.76
N ARG A 21 9.45 42.21 -24.36
CA ARG A 21 9.01 42.55 -25.72
C ARG A 21 9.77 41.81 -26.82
N THR A 22 10.97 41.32 -26.54
CA THR A 22 11.79 40.58 -27.52
C THR A 22 11.41 39.10 -27.64
N LEU A 23 10.69 38.56 -26.65
CA LEU A 23 10.29 37.17 -26.60
C LEU A 23 9.16 36.87 -27.61
N SER A 24 9.19 35.70 -28.20
CA SER A 24 8.09 35.18 -29.01
C SER A 24 6.87 34.84 -28.13
N PRO A 25 5.66 34.74 -28.71
CA PRO A 25 4.48 34.33 -27.96
C PRO A 25 4.64 32.94 -27.35
N GLU A 26 5.33 32.01 -28.01
CA GLU A 26 5.63 30.68 -27.46
C GLU A 26 6.62 30.75 -26.28
N GLU A 27 7.64 31.60 -26.39
CA GLU A 27 8.63 31.78 -25.32
C GLU A 27 8.02 32.46 -24.09
N LEU A 28 7.08 33.38 -24.28
CA LEU A 28 6.29 33.97 -23.18
C LEU A 28 5.39 32.94 -22.49
N GLU A 29 4.74 32.04 -23.24
CA GLU A 29 3.93 30.94 -22.67
C GLU A 29 4.81 29.98 -21.84
N GLN A 30 6.02 29.68 -22.34
CA GLN A 30 6.98 28.86 -21.61
C GLN A 30 7.49 29.56 -20.34
N LEU A 31 7.80 30.86 -20.41
CA LEU A 31 8.24 31.63 -19.25
C LEU A 31 7.16 31.68 -18.15
N ASP A 32 5.90 31.89 -18.53
CA ASP A 32 4.77 31.84 -17.58
C ASP A 32 4.66 30.46 -16.90
N CYS A 33 4.84 29.38 -17.66
CA CYS A 33 4.90 28.04 -17.11
C CYS A 33 6.03 27.90 -16.07
N GLU A 34 7.27 28.28 -16.42
CA GLU A 34 8.42 28.16 -15.51
C GLU A 34 8.22 28.97 -14.22
N LEU A 35 7.69 30.19 -14.32
CA LEU A 35 7.39 31.03 -13.15
C LEU A 35 6.39 30.38 -12.17
N GLN A 36 5.39 29.66 -12.68
CA GLN A 36 4.43 28.91 -11.85
C GLN A 36 5.08 27.74 -11.09
N GLU A 37 6.17 27.15 -11.59
CA GLU A 37 6.91 26.08 -10.89
C GLU A 37 7.91 26.61 -9.86
N MET A 38 8.48 27.79 -10.11
CA MET A 38 9.56 28.35 -9.30
C MET A 38 9.13 28.78 -7.88
N ASP A 39 7.87 29.14 -7.69
CA ASP A 39 7.30 29.46 -6.38
C ASP A 39 5.98 28.72 -6.11
N PRO A 40 6.05 27.44 -5.69
CA PRO A 40 4.86 26.64 -5.40
C PRO A 40 4.06 27.19 -4.20
N GLU A 41 4.65 28.07 -3.39
CA GLU A 41 4.03 28.67 -2.20
C GLU A 41 3.68 30.15 -2.39
N ASN A 42 3.62 30.64 -3.63
CA ASN A 42 3.35 32.04 -3.94
C ASN A 42 2.13 32.54 -3.14
N MET A 43 2.41 33.41 -2.18
CA MET A 43 1.43 33.90 -1.20
C MET A 43 0.37 34.81 -1.85
N LEU A 44 0.66 35.37 -3.02
CA LEU A 44 -0.26 36.20 -3.80
C LEU A 44 -1.26 35.36 -4.61
N LEU A 45 -0.99 34.07 -4.83
CA LEU A 45 -1.88 33.16 -5.55
C LEU A 45 -2.75 32.36 -4.57
N PRO A 46 -4.10 32.36 -4.74
CA PRO A 46 -4.99 31.49 -3.99
C PRO A 46 -4.59 30.01 -4.13
N ALA A 47 -4.73 29.23 -3.06
CA ALA A 47 -4.29 27.83 -3.02
C ALA A 47 -4.82 26.98 -4.19
N GLY A 48 -6.07 27.18 -4.60
CA GLY A 48 -6.67 26.45 -5.72
C GLY A 48 -6.12 26.81 -7.11
N LEU A 49 -5.41 27.93 -7.23
CA LEU A 49 -4.79 28.42 -8.48
C LEU A 49 -3.28 28.19 -8.51
N ARG A 50 -2.69 27.64 -7.44
CA ARG A 50 -1.28 27.23 -7.42
C ARG A 50 -1.05 25.93 -8.19
N GLN A 51 -2.09 25.11 -8.29
CA GLN A 51 -2.05 23.89 -9.10
C GLN A 51 -2.21 24.26 -10.57
N ARG A 52 -1.26 23.81 -11.40
CA ARG A 52 -1.37 23.95 -12.86
C ARG A 52 -2.62 23.29 -13.42
N ASP A 53 -3.19 23.93 -14.44
CA ASP A 53 -4.22 23.32 -15.26
C ASP A 53 -3.64 22.10 -15.99
N GLN A 54 -4.21 20.93 -15.71
CA GLN A 54 -3.75 19.66 -16.28
C GLN A 54 -4.22 19.47 -17.73
N THR A 55 -4.96 20.43 -18.29
CA THR A 55 -5.56 20.32 -19.61
C THR A 55 -5.74 21.69 -20.26
N LYS A 56 -5.40 21.79 -21.55
CA LYS A 56 -5.72 22.96 -22.39
C LYS A 56 -7.18 22.96 -22.88
N LYS A 57 -7.97 21.93 -22.52
CA LYS A 57 -9.38 21.83 -22.93
C LYS A 57 -10.22 22.78 -22.10
N SER A 58 -11.06 23.57 -22.78
CA SER A 58 -12.09 24.37 -22.11
C SER A 58 -13.05 23.49 -21.32
N PRO A 59 -13.61 23.97 -20.20
CA PRO A 59 -14.62 23.23 -19.46
C PRO A 59 -15.82 22.92 -20.35
N THR A 60 -16.32 21.69 -20.28
CA THR A 60 -17.40 21.20 -21.14
C THR A 60 -18.81 21.57 -20.64
N GLY A 61 -18.92 22.54 -19.72
CA GLY A 61 -20.17 22.91 -19.05
C GLY A 61 -20.48 22.03 -17.83
N PRO A 62 -21.75 22.00 -17.36
CA PRO A 62 -22.16 21.15 -16.25
C PRO A 62 -21.97 19.66 -16.58
N LEU A 63 -21.79 18.83 -15.55
CA LEU A 63 -21.56 17.40 -15.71
C LEU A 63 -22.74 16.71 -16.43
N ASP A 64 -22.48 16.18 -17.61
CA ASP A 64 -23.37 15.23 -18.29
C ASP A 64 -23.03 13.80 -17.84
N ARG A 65 -23.84 13.28 -16.92
CA ARG A 65 -23.62 11.95 -16.33
C ARG A 65 -23.90 10.83 -17.32
N GLU A 66 -24.83 11.01 -18.26
CA GLU A 66 -25.21 9.96 -19.22
C GLU A 66 -24.09 9.75 -20.24
N ALA A 67 -23.55 10.84 -20.79
CA ALA A 67 -22.42 10.78 -21.70
C ALA A 67 -21.18 10.13 -21.05
N LEU A 68 -20.91 10.47 -19.78
CA LEU A 68 -19.80 9.88 -19.02
C LEU A 68 -19.97 8.36 -18.85
N LEU A 69 -21.17 7.91 -18.48
CA LEU A 69 -21.44 6.48 -18.30
C LEU A 69 -21.31 5.70 -19.61
N GLN A 70 -21.85 6.23 -20.71
CA GLN A 70 -21.72 5.62 -22.04
C GLN A 70 -20.25 5.48 -22.45
N TYR A 71 -19.43 6.51 -22.21
CA TYR A 71 -17.99 6.46 -22.47
C TYR A 71 -17.30 5.36 -21.64
N LEU A 72 -17.61 5.27 -20.35
CA LEU A 72 -17.03 4.26 -19.47
C LEU A 72 -17.44 2.83 -19.85
N GLU A 73 -18.70 2.63 -20.24
CA GLU A 73 -19.21 1.35 -20.73
C GLU A 73 -18.49 0.93 -22.02
N GLN A 74 -18.36 1.86 -22.98
CA GLN A 74 -17.62 1.62 -24.22
C GLN A 74 -16.16 1.28 -23.93
N GLN A 75 -15.50 2.05 -23.06
CA GLN A 75 -14.12 1.80 -22.67
C GLN A 75 -13.96 0.42 -22.02
N ALA A 76 -14.88 0.03 -21.12
CA ALA A 76 -14.85 -1.27 -20.48
C ALA A 76 -15.04 -2.44 -21.48
N LEU A 77 -15.87 -2.26 -22.50
CA LEU A 77 -16.07 -3.23 -23.57
C LEU A 77 -14.86 -3.35 -24.51
N GLU A 78 -14.13 -2.26 -24.75
CA GLU A 78 -12.97 -2.22 -25.64
C GLU A 78 -11.67 -2.74 -24.98
N VAL A 79 -11.60 -2.74 -23.65
CA VAL A 79 -10.45 -3.27 -22.91
C VAL A 79 -10.30 -4.76 -23.17
N LYS A 80 -9.20 -5.14 -23.82
CA LYS A 80 -8.86 -6.53 -24.10
C LYS A 80 -8.25 -7.21 -22.88
N GLU A 81 -8.51 -8.51 -22.75
CA GLU A 81 -7.81 -9.35 -21.79
C GLU A 81 -6.31 -9.41 -22.11
N ARG A 82 -5.50 -9.61 -21.08
CA ARG A 82 -4.06 -9.76 -21.21
C ARG A 82 -3.72 -11.19 -21.61
N ASP A 83 -3.03 -11.35 -22.73
CA ASP A 83 -2.61 -12.67 -23.25
C ASP A 83 -1.42 -13.28 -22.49
N ASP A 84 -0.72 -12.50 -21.68
CA ASP A 84 0.51 -12.89 -20.97
C ASP A 84 0.27 -13.41 -19.55
N LEU A 85 -0.99 -13.64 -19.17
CA LEU A 85 -1.34 -14.11 -17.83
C LEU A 85 -1.00 -15.60 -17.65
N VAL A 86 -0.13 -15.89 -16.68
CA VAL A 86 0.09 -17.27 -16.22
C VAL A 86 -1.13 -17.68 -15.38
N PRO A 87 -1.86 -18.75 -15.74
CA PRO A 87 -3.05 -19.16 -15.02
C PRO A 87 -2.70 -19.57 -13.59
N PHE A 88 -3.57 -19.22 -12.65
CA PHE A 88 -3.42 -19.64 -11.27
C PHE A 88 -3.66 -21.16 -11.16
N THR A 89 -2.62 -21.92 -10.82
CA THR A 89 -2.65 -23.39 -10.77
C THR A 89 -3.09 -23.95 -9.42
N GLY A 90 -3.20 -23.13 -8.36
CA GLY A 90 -3.51 -23.59 -7.01
C GLY A 90 -2.39 -24.41 -6.34
N GLU A 91 -1.24 -24.57 -6.99
CA GLU A 91 -0.12 -25.37 -6.49
C GLU A 91 0.59 -24.65 -5.33
N LYS A 92 0.69 -25.34 -4.17
CA LYS A 92 1.49 -24.88 -3.05
C LYS A 92 2.97 -25.18 -3.31
N LYS A 93 3.73 -24.18 -3.77
CA LYS A 93 5.19 -24.30 -4.02
C LYS A 93 6.03 -24.31 -2.74
N GLY A 94 5.47 -23.88 -1.61
CA GLY A 94 6.15 -23.88 -0.31
C GLY A 94 5.99 -25.21 0.42
N LYS A 95 6.97 -25.55 1.26
CA LYS A 95 6.82 -26.67 2.21
C LYS A 95 5.78 -26.29 3.27
N PRO A 96 4.82 -27.17 3.59
CA PRO A 96 3.95 -26.92 4.72
C PRO A 96 4.80 -26.84 5.99
N TYR A 97 4.55 -25.82 6.80
CA TYR A 97 5.19 -25.73 8.11
C TYR A 97 4.70 -26.91 8.98
N ILE A 98 5.64 -27.68 9.51
CA ILE A 98 5.38 -28.76 10.45
C ILE A 98 5.85 -28.26 11.81
N GLN A 99 4.94 -28.19 12.78
CA GLN A 99 5.31 -27.85 14.15
C GLN A 99 6.26 -28.93 14.69
N PRO A 100 7.46 -28.57 15.17
CA PRO A 100 8.35 -29.55 15.78
C PRO A 100 7.68 -30.13 17.02
N LYS A 101 7.62 -31.47 17.10
CA LYS A 101 7.22 -32.15 18.33
C LYS A 101 8.27 -31.80 19.40
N ARG A 102 7.84 -31.18 20.51
CA ARG A 102 8.69 -31.03 21.68
C ARG A 102 8.85 -32.44 22.29
N GLU A 103 10.04 -33.02 22.18
CA GLU A 103 10.38 -34.20 23.00
C GLU A 103 10.44 -33.72 24.45
N ILE A 104 9.65 -34.36 25.32
CA ILE A 104 9.69 -34.09 26.75
C ILE A 104 11.04 -34.67 27.24
N PRO A 105 11.96 -33.84 27.79
CA PRO A 105 13.24 -34.31 28.32
C PRO A 105 13.03 -35.49 29.26
N ALA A 106 13.97 -36.43 29.31
CA ALA A 106 13.85 -37.61 30.18
C ALA A 106 13.70 -37.22 31.66
N GLU A 107 14.19 -36.05 32.07
CA GLU A 107 14.00 -35.54 33.43
C GLU A 107 12.55 -35.04 33.72
N GLU A 108 11.78 -34.69 32.68
CA GLU A 108 10.37 -34.30 32.78
C GLU A 108 9.41 -35.49 32.56
N GLN A 109 9.93 -36.69 32.22
CA GLN A 109 9.13 -37.89 32.07
C GLN A 109 8.74 -38.45 33.45
N ILE A 110 7.45 -38.49 33.73
CA ILE A 110 6.92 -39.10 34.94
C ILE A 110 7.04 -40.62 34.79
N THR A 111 8.01 -41.22 35.48
CA THR A 111 8.13 -42.69 35.56
C THR A 111 7.23 -43.20 36.67
N LEU A 112 6.30 -44.08 36.33
CA LEU A 112 5.43 -44.73 37.30
C LEU A 112 6.07 -46.02 37.84
N GLU A 113 5.57 -46.50 38.97
CA GLU A 113 5.90 -47.83 39.43
C GLU A 113 5.37 -48.87 38.42
N PRO A 114 6.07 -50.00 38.21
CA PRO A 114 5.76 -50.94 37.13
C PRO A 114 4.33 -51.51 37.22
N GLU A 115 3.81 -51.69 38.43
CA GLU A 115 2.42 -52.15 38.64
C GLU A 115 1.38 -51.11 38.21
N LEU A 116 1.68 -49.82 38.39
CA LEU A 116 0.80 -48.71 37.99
C LEU A 116 0.85 -48.48 36.48
N GLU A 117 2.03 -48.61 35.86
CA GLU A 117 2.19 -48.51 34.41
C GLU A 117 1.42 -49.62 33.68
N GLU A 118 1.52 -50.86 34.16
CA GLU A 118 0.77 -52.00 33.62
C GLU A 118 -0.75 -51.82 33.80
N ALA A 119 -1.19 -51.36 34.97
CA ALA A 119 -2.60 -51.08 35.24
C ALA A 119 -3.16 -49.99 34.31
N LEU A 120 -2.42 -48.91 34.07
CA LEU A 120 -2.82 -47.85 33.15
C LEU A 120 -2.78 -48.28 31.69
N ALA A 121 -1.82 -49.12 31.28
CA ALA A 121 -1.74 -49.65 29.92
C ALA A 121 -2.91 -50.58 29.56
N HIS A 122 -3.52 -51.22 30.56
CA HIS A 122 -4.67 -52.11 30.40
C HIS A 122 -6.01 -51.52 30.83
N ALA A 123 -6.02 -50.28 31.36
CA ALA A 123 -7.23 -49.60 31.76
C ALA A 123 -8.14 -49.31 30.56
N THR A 124 -9.45 -49.41 30.76
CA THR A 124 -10.45 -49.06 29.75
C THR A 124 -10.68 -47.55 29.68
N ASP A 125 -11.16 -47.05 28.54
CA ASP A 125 -11.48 -45.62 28.36
C ASP A 125 -12.45 -45.09 29.43
N ALA A 126 -13.36 -45.94 29.93
CA ALA A 126 -14.30 -45.58 30.99
C ALA A 126 -13.59 -45.38 32.34
N GLU A 127 -12.69 -46.30 32.72
CA GLU A 127 -11.91 -46.19 33.95
C GLU A 127 -10.96 -44.99 33.90
N MET A 128 -10.38 -44.71 32.72
CA MET A 128 -9.55 -43.53 32.50
C MET A 128 -10.35 -42.23 32.66
N CYS A 129 -11.60 -42.18 32.15
CA CYS A 129 -12.50 -41.04 32.37
C CYS A 129 -12.83 -40.83 33.86
N ASP A 130 -13.09 -41.91 34.60
CA ASP A 130 -13.38 -41.84 36.04
C ASP A 130 -12.16 -41.31 36.82
N ILE A 131 -10.95 -41.78 36.49
CA ILE A 131 -9.70 -41.27 37.07
C ILE A 131 -9.52 -39.79 36.74
N ALA A 132 -9.72 -39.39 35.48
CA ALA A 132 -9.60 -37.99 35.05
C ALA A 132 -10.61 -37.07 35.76
N ALA A 133 -11.83 -37.56 36.03
CA ALA A 133 -12.85 -36.83 36.76
C ALA A 133 -12.46 -36.61 38.24
N ILE A 134 -11.88 -37.62 38.89
CA ILE A 134 -11.42 -37.51 40.28
C ILE A 134 -10.22 -36.56 40.40
N LEU A 135 -9.33 -36.56 39.41
CA LEU A 135 -8.13 -35.71 39.36
C LEU A 135 -8.39 -34.30 38.79
N ASP A 136 -9.64 -33.99 38.44
CA ASP A 136 -10.06 -32.71 37.84
C ASP A 136 -9.35 -32.39 36.49
N MET A 137 -8.98 -33.44 35.74
CA MET A 137 -8.23 -33.41 34.47
C MET A 137 -9.10 -33.64 33.22
N TYR A 138 -10.40 -33.31 33.28
CA TYR A 138 -11.37 -33.57 32.21
C TYR A 138 -11.09 -32.83 30.88
N THR A 139 -10.17 -31.85 30.87
CA THR A 139 -9.81 -31.04 29.70
C THR A 139 -8.78 -31.69 28.77
N LEU A 140 -8.10 -32.77 29.20
CA LEU A 140 -7.05 -33.43 28.43
C LEU A 140 -7.57 -34.52 27.46
N MET A 141 -8.85 -34.89 27.53
CA MET A 141 -9.45 -35.99 26.77
C MET A 141 -10.35 -35.55 25.59
N SER A 142 -10.25 -34.30 25.14
CA SER A 142 -11.02 -33.77 23.99
C SER A 142 -10.22 -33.67 22.70
#